data_AF-A0A1H0X8J6-F1
#
_entry.id   AF-A0A1H0X8J6-F1
#
_cell.length_a   1.000
_cell.length_b   1.000
_cell.length_c   1.000
_cell.angle_alpha   90.00
_cell.angle_beta   90.00
_cell.angle_gamma   90.00
#
_symmetry.space_group_name_H-M   'P 1'
#
loop_
_entity.id
_entity.type
_entity.pdbx_description
1 polymer ?
#
loop_
_entity_poly.entity_id
_entity_poly.type
_entity_poly.pdbx_seq_one_letter_code
_entity_poly.pdbx_strand_id
1 'polypeptide(L)'
;MIDRLDHLVLTVADIDATVAFYERVLGMRHERFGAGRSALVFGRQKFNLHQFGREFEPKAARPTAGAIDLCLITHWPLQRVMAHLAEQGVTVEEGPVARTGAVGPIESVYFRDPDGNLIEVSRYLEAAPE
;
A
#
# COMPACT_ATOMS: atom_id res chain seq x y z
N MET A 1 1.55 25.99 3.81
CA MET A 1 1.01 24.91 4.66
C MET A 1 0.73 23.69 3.78
N ILE A 2 0.84 22.46 4.31
CA ILE A 2 0.70 21.18 3.56
C ILE A 2 -0.78 20.80 3.37
N ASP A 3 -1.11 20.19 2.22
CA ASP A 3 -2.49 19.77 1.86
C ASP A 3 -2.72 18.26 2.04
N ARG A 4 -1.91 17.42 1.37
CA ARG A 4 -2.07 15.95 1.39
C ARG A 4 -0.76 15.24 1.04
N LEU A 5 -0.73 13.93 1.28
CA LEU A 5 0.32 13.05 0.75
C LEU A 5 0.09 12.84 -0.76
N ASP A 6 1.08 13.14 -1.59
CA ASP A 6 1.01 12.90 -3.05
C ASP A 6 1.51 11.50 -3.40
N HIS A 7 2.68 11.14 -2.90
CA HIS A 7 3.29 9.82 -3.05
C HIS A 7 4.28 9.55 -1.92
N LEU A 8 4.70 8.29 -1.81
CA LEU A 8 5.83 7.88 -0.99
C LEU A 8 6.75 6.94 -1.79
N VAL A 9 7.96 6.71 -1.28
CA VAL A 9 8.92 5.78 -1.89
C VAL A 9 8.95 4.50 -1.06
N LEU A 10 8.72 3.37 -1.71
CA LEU A 10 9.01 2.05 -1.15
C LEU A 10 10.40 1.62 -1.60
N THR A 11 11.28 1.34 -0.64
CA THR A 11 12.50 0.60 -0.92
C THR A 11 12.18 -0.88 -0.85
N VAL A 12 12.44 -1.62 -1.92
CA VAL A 12 12.02 -3.02 -2.08
C VAL A 12 13.18 -3.89 -2.51
N ALA A 13 13.20 -5.16 -2.13
CA ALA A 13 14.24 -6.10 -2.53
C ALA A 13 14.19 -6.39 -4.03
N ASP A 14 12.99 -6.53 -4.59
CA ASP A 14 12.75 -6.86 -6.00
C ASP A 14 11.51 -6.11 -6.54
N ILE A 15 11.74 -5.22 -7.52
CA ILE A 15 10.67 -4.39 -8.10
C ILE A 15 9.60 -5.23 -8.79
N ASP A 16 9.98 -6.27 -9.53
CA ASP A 16 9.03 -7.04 -10.31
C ASP A 16 8.14 -7.89 -9.39
N ALA A 17 8.69 -8.43 -8.30
CA ALA A 17 7.93 -9.12 -7.26
C ALA A 17 6.95 -8.19 -6.55
N THR A 18 7.39 -6.98 -6.16
CA THR A 18 6.52 -5.96 -5.58
C THR A 18 5.41 -5.58 -6.57
N VAL A 19 5.75 -5.29 -7.83
CA VAL A 19 4.76 -4.95 -8.86
C VAL A 19 3.71 -6.05 -9.01
N ALA A 20 4.16 -7.29 -9.23
CA ALA A 20 3.26 -8.42 -9.40
C ALA A 20 2.34 -8.62 -8.19
N PHE A 21 2.84 -8.39 -6.97
CA PHE A 21 2.03 -8.44 -5.76
C PHE A 21 0.96 -7.34 -5.76
N TYR A 22 1.34 -6.07 -5.88
CA TYR A 22 0.40 -4.95 -5.71
C TYR A 22 -0.62 -4.84 -6.85
N GLU A 23 -0.25 -5.22 -8.08
CA GLU A 23 -1.21 -5.28 -9.20
C GLU A 23 -2.28 -6.36 -8.95
N ARG A 24 -1.86 -7.54 -8.51
CA ARG A 24 -2.75 -8.69 -8.29
C ARG A 24 -3.58 -8.57 -7.02
N VAL A 25 -2.95 -8.18 -5.91
CA VAL A 25 -3.54 -8.18 -4.57
C VAL A 25 -4.35 -6.92 -4.33
N LEU A 26 -3.87 -5.76 -4.79
CA LEU A 26 -4.50 -4.46 -4.53
C LEU A 26 -5.04 -3.75 -5.77
N GLY A 27 -4.93 -4.35 -6.96
CA GLY A 27 -5.46 -3.77 -8.19
C GLY A 27 -4.75 -2.47 -8.59
N MET A 28 -3.53 -2.25 -8.09
CA MET A 28 -2.73 -1.09 -8.49
C MET A 28 -2.28 -1.23 -9.94
N ARG A 29 -1.91 -0.12 -10.58
CA ARG A 29 -1.39 -0.13 -11.95
C ARG A 29 0.08 0.24 -11.96
N HIS A 30 0.92 -0.62 -12.55
CA HIS A 30 2.32 -0.29 -12.77
C HIS A 30 2.48 0.77 -13.86
N GLU A 31 3.25 1.81 -13.55
CA GLU A 31 3.74 2.79 -14.52
C GLU A 31 5.27 2.83 -14.53
N ARG A 32 5.83 2.88 -15.73
CA ARG A 32 7.23 3.23 -15.94
C ARG A 32 7.33 4.66 -16.45
N PHE A 33 8.24 5.44 -15.88
CA PHE A 33 8.39 6.85 -16.24
C PHE A 33 9.85 7.31 -16.15
N GLY A 34 10.18 8.37 -16.90
CA GLY A 34 11.51 8.95 -16.93
C GLY A 34 12.61 7.93 -17.24
N ALA A 35 13.75 8.04 -16.55
CA ALA A 35 14.93 7.19 -16.72
C ALA A 35 14.77 5.79 -16.07
N GLY A 36 13.72 5.06 -16.43
CA GLY A 36 13.48 3.69 -15.95
C GLY A 36 12.94 3.60 -14.53
N ARG A 37 12.30 4.65 -14.01
CA ARG A 37 11.64 4.61 -12.70
C ARG A 37 10.34 3.82 -12.78
N SER A 38 10.03 3.09 -11.72
CA SER A 38 8.80 2.31 -11.57
C SER A 38 7.93 2.92 -10.48
N ALA A 39 6.61 2.91 -10.69
CA ALA A 39 5.63 3.28 -9.69
C ALA A 39 4.36 2.41 -9.76
N LEU A 40 3.71 2.27 -8.62
CA LEU A 40 2.38 1.67 -8.47
C LEU A 40 1.36 2.77 -8.22
N VAL A 41 0.40 2.93 -9.13
CA VAL A 41 -0.60 4.00 -9.10
C VAL A 41 -1.93 3.47 -8.56
N PHE A 42 -2.57 4.24 -7.67
CA PHE A 42 -3.90 3.97 -7.14
C PHE A 42 -4.62 5.30 -6.83
N GLY A 43 -5.89 5.40 -7.25
CA GLY A 43 -6.65 6.63 -7.12
C GLY A 43 -5.92 7.82 -7.76
N ARG A 44 -5.50 8.79 -6.92
CA ARG A 44 -4.75 9.99 -7.33
C ARG A 44 -3.35 10.06 -6.71
N GLN A 45 -2.86 8.94 -6.20
CA GLN A 45 -1.59 8.80 -5.49
C GLN A 45 -0.77 7.66 -6.09
N LYS A 46 0.48 7.53 -5.66
CA LYS A 46 1.34 6.42 -6.08
C LYS A 46 2.39 6.05 -5.06
N PHE A 47 2.94 4.86 -5.21
CA PHE A 47 4.21 4.45 -4.62
C PHE A 47 5.28 4.46 -5.70
N ASN A 48 6.35 5.24 -5.51
CA ASN A 48 7.55 5.08 -6.31
C ASN A 48 8.36 3.90 -5.76
N LEU A 49 8.89 3.05 -6.63
CA LEU A 49 9.65 1.89 -6.23
C LEU A 49 11.14 2.12 -6.46
N HIS A 50 11.93 1.98 -5.41
CA HIS A 50 13.38 1.93 -5.46
C HIS A 50 13.84 0.53 -5.07
N GLN A 51 14.68 -0.10 -5.90
CA GLN A 51 15.28 -1.37 -5.51
C GLN A 51 16.39 -1.12 -4.47
N PHE A 52 16.42 -1.92 -3.41
CA PHE A 52 17.44 -1.85 -2.36
C PHE A 52 18.84 -1.97 -2.96
N GLY A 53 19.74 -1.05 -2.59
CA GLY A 53 21.09 -0.92 -3.14
C GLY A 53 21.15 -0.27 -4.53
N ARG A 54 20.01 0.13 -5.12
CA ARG A 54 19.90 0.83 -6.42
C ARG A 54 18.94 2.01 -6.34
N GLU A 55 18.85 2.65 -5.18
CA GLU A 55 17.93 3.75 -4.97
C GLU A 55 18.38 5.01 -5.72
N PHE A 56 17.43 5.83 -6.14
CA PHE A 56 17.72 7.17 -6.67
C PHE A 56 17.92 8.17 -5.55
N GLU A 57 18.82 9.13 -5.75
CA GLU A 57 19.00 10.28 -4.85
C GLU A 57 18.08 11.46 -5.23
N PRO A 58 17.62 12.26 -4.24
CA PRO A 58 17.75 12.02 -2.80
C PRO A 58 16.80 10.93 -2.30
N LYS A 59 17.17 10.28 -1.19
CA LYS A 59 16.36 9.23 -0.53
C LYS A 59 16.33 9.36 0.99
N ALA A 60 15.54 8.50 1.64
CA ALA A 60 15.54 8.38 3.09
C ALA A 60 16.96 8.05 3.61
N ALA A 61 17.33 8.56 4.78
CA ALA A 61 18.66 8.36 5.35
C ALA A 61 19.03 6.87 5.58
N ARG A 62 18.02 6.03 5.81
CA ARG A 62 18.13 4.58 5.96
C ARG A 62 17.02 3.92 5.14
N PRO A 63 17.21 3.72 3.82
CA PRO A 63 16.22 3.05 2.99
C PRO A 63 16.19 1.57 3.38
N THR A 64 15.03 1.09 3.83
CA THR A 64 14.89 -0.24 4.42
C THR A 64 13.66 -0.91 3.85
N ALA A 65 13.84 -2.07 3.22
CA ALA A 65 12.74 -2.93 2.80
C ALA A 65 12.00 -3.51 4.00
N GLY A 66 10.67 -3.56 3.95
CA GLY A 66 9.84 -4.07 5.03
C GLY A 66 9.62 -3.11 6.20
N ALA A 67 10.10 -1.87 6.11
CA ALA A 67 10.02 -0.89 7.19
C ALA A 67 8.76 -0.02 7.17
N ILE A 68 7.88 -0.20 6.19
CA ILE A 68 6.68 0.62 6.03
C ILE A 68 5.49 -0.05 6.71
N ASP A 69 4.72 0.77 7.42
CA ASP A 69 3.41 0.45 7.98
C ASP A 69 2.44 1.50 7.44
N LEU A 70 1.44 1.07 6.66
CA LEU A 70 0.59 1.99 5.92
C LEU A 70 -0.87 1.51 5.86
N CYS A 71 -1.79 2.47 6.01
CA CYS A 71 -3.23 2.27 5.89
C CYS A 71 -3.75 2.83 4.56
N LEU A 72 -4.48 2.00 3.81
CA LEU A 72 -5.12 2.32 2.54
C LEU A 72 -6.63 2.20 2.66
N ILE A 73 -7.33 3.23 2.19
CA ILE A 73 -8.80 3.23 2.19
C ILE A 73 -9.32 2.59 0.92
N THR A 74 -10.24 1.63 1.09
CA THR A 74 -10.99 1.00 0.00
C THR A 74 -12.48 1.33 0.07
N HIS A 75 -13.14 1.27 -1.08
CA HIS A 75 -14.59 1.33 -1.18
C HIS A 75 -15.24 -0.06 -1.08
N TRP A 76 -14.45 -1.13 -1.11
CA TRP A 76 -14.96 -2.50 -0.98
C TRP A 76 -15.38 -2.80 0.47
N PRO A 77 -16.46 -3.56 0.70
CA PRO A 77 -16.70 -4.19 1.99
C PRO A 77 -15.51 -5.06 2.40
N LEU A 78 -15.10 -5.05 3.67
CA LEU A 78 -13.91 -5.80 4.10
C LEU A 78 -14.08 -7.30 3.96
N GLN A 79 -15.29 -7.83 4.05
CA GLN A 79 -15.55 -9.24 3.77
C GLN A 79 -15.15 -9.61 2.33
N ARG A 80 -15.37 -8.69 1.37
CA ARG A 80 -14.91 -8.86 -0.02
C ARG A 80 -13.39 -8.74 -0.13
N VAL A 81 -12.78 -7.82 0.60
CA VAL A 81 -11.31 -7.70 0.65
C VAL A 81 -10.70 -9.01 1.15
N MET A 82 -11.17 -9.54 2.28
CA MET A 82 -10.65 -10.79 2.85
C MET A 82 -10.84 -11.99 1.91
N ALA A 83 -11.99 -12.10 1.25
CA ALA A 83 -12.22 -13.14 0.25
C ALA A 83 -11.23 -13.05 -0.92
N HIS A 84 -11.02 -11.84 -1.46
CA HIS A 84 -10.02 -11.60 -2.50
C HIS A 84 -8.60 -11.93 -2.03
N LEU A 85 -8.21 -11.51 -0.83
CA LEU A 85 -6.89 -11.84 -0.25
C LEU A 85 -6.69 -13.36 -0.17
N ALA A 86 -7.70 -14.11 0.27
CA ALA A 86 -7.67 -15.56 0.33
C ALA A 86 -7.54 -16.20 -1.07
N GLU A 87 -8.29 -15.71 -2.07
CA GLU A 87 -8.16 -16.15 -3.47
C GLU A 87 -6.76 -15.87 -4.04
N GLN A 88 -6.14 -14.76 -3.60
CA GLN A 88 -4.77 -14.42 -3.95
C GLN A 88 -3.71 -15.13 -3.09
N GLY A 89 -4.10 -16.04 -2.20
CA GLY A 89 -3.16 -16.76 -1.33
C GLY A 89 -2.39 -15.85 -0.37
N VAL A 90 -2.98 -14.70 0.01
CA VAL A 90 -2.43 -13.77 0.99
C VAL A 90 -3.04 -14.06 2.36
N THR A 91 -2.17 -14.34 3.34
CA THR A 91 -2.59 -14.56 4.72
C THR A 91 -2.96 -13.24 5.38
N VAL A 92 -4.16 -13.17 5.94
CA VAL A 92 -4.58 -12.07 6.82
C VAL A 92 -3.96 -12.29 8.21
N GLU A 93 -3.21 -11.31 8.71
CA GLU A 93 -2.63 -11.33 10.06
C GLU A 93 -3.67 -10.98 11.13
N GLU A 94 -4.54 -10.01 10.84
CA GLU A 94 -5.61 -9.56 11.73
C GLU A 94 -6.75 -8.94 10.91
N GLY A 95 -8.01 -9.12 11.32
CA GLY A 95 -9.16 -8.46 10.71
C GLY A 95 -10.37 -9.39 10.45
N PRO A 96 -11.58 -8.81 10.26
CA PRO A 96 -11.86 -7.39 10.30
C PRO A 96 -11.91 -6.89 11.77
N VAL A 97 -11.29 -5.73 12.04
CA VAL A 97 -11.21 -5.15 13.38
C VAL A 97 -11.42 -3.64 13.33
N ALA A 98 -12.04 -3.09 14.38
CA ALA A 98 -12.22 -1.64 14.50
C ALA A 98 -10.89 -0.93 14.78
N ARG A 99 -10.68 0.20 14.13
CA ARG A 99 -9.51 1.08 14.26
C ARG A 99 -9.93 2.55 14.16
N THR A 100 -9.00 3.44 14.48
CA THR A 100 -9.18 4.89 14.35
C THR A 100 -8.44 5.37 13.11
N GLY A 101 -9.20 5.78 12.09
CA GLY A 101 -8.65 6.44 10.91
C GLY A 101 -8.40 7.93 11.14
N ALA A 102 -7.83 8.59 10.14
CA ALA A 102 -7.47 10.01 10.22
C ALA A 102 -8.69 10.93 10.43
N VAL A 103 -9.86 10.58 9.89
CA VAL A 103 -11.09 11.40 9.97
C VAL A 103 -12.27 10.70 10.66
N GLY A 104 -12.04 9.55 11.29
CA GLY A 104 -13.11 8.83 11.98
C GLY A 104 -12.87 7.33 12.11
N PRO A 105 -13.85 6.58 12.67
CA PRO A 105 -13.76 5.13 12.82
C PRO A 105 -13.66 4.42 11.48
N ILE A 106 -12.73 3.47 11.40
CA ILE A 106 -12.55 2.56 10.26
C ILE A 106 -12.62 1.12 10.75
N GLU A 107 -12.99 0.21 9.87
CA GLU A 107 -12.72 -1.21 10.02
C GLU A 107 -11.50 -1.55 9.16
N SER A 108 -10.66 -2.47 9.61
CA SER A 108 -9.37 -2.76 8.98
C SER A 108 -9.05 -4.25 8.89
N VAL A 109 -8.28 -4.62 7.87
CA VAL A 109 -7.62 -5.93 7.72
C VAL A 109 -6.12 -5.71 7.47
N TYR A 110 -5.29 -6.58 8.02
CA TYR A 110 -3.83 -6.47 8.00
C TYR A 110 -3.21 -7.68 7.32
N PHE A 111 -2.17 -7.45 6.50
CA PHE A 111 -1.37 -8.49 5.86
C PHE A 111 0.01 -7.94 5.48
N ARG A 112 0.90 -8.81 4.98
CA ARG A 112 2.25 -8.45 4.55
C ARG A 112 2.36 -8.39 3.04
N ASP A 113 3.16 -7.43 2.56
CA ASP A 113 3.68 -7.47 1.20
C ASP A 113 4.96 -8.34 1.10
N PRO A 114 5.57 -8.50 -0.09
CA PRO A 114 6.73 -9.38 -0.28
C PRO A 114 7.96 -9.01 0.56
N ASP A 115 8.11 -7.73 0.92
CA ASP A 115 9.22 -7.22 1.72
C ASP A 115 8.91 -7.24 3.23
N GLY A 116 7.68 -7.58 3.61
CA GLY A 116 7.23 -7.60 5.00
C GLY A 116 6.67 -6.27 5.50
N ASN A 117 6.42 -5.29 4.62
CA ASN A 117 5.71 -4.08 5.00
C ASN A 117 4.33 -4.46 5.54
N LEU A 118 3.89 -3.79 6.61
CA LEU A 118 2.55 -3.99 7.14
C LEU A 118 1.56 -3.18 6.31
N ILE A 119 0.65 -3.89 5.65
CA ILE A 119 -0.39 -3.28 4.83
C ILE A 119 -1.71 -3.42 5.55
N GLU A 120 -2.29 -2.27 5.89
CA GLU A 120 -3.64 -2.15 6.41
C GLU A 120 -4.58 -1.71 5.29
N VAL A 121 -5.61 -2.50 4.98
CA VAL A 121 -6.70 -2.10 4.09
C VAL A 121 -7.95 -1.86 4.92
N SER A 122 -8.52 -0.67 4.77
CA SER A 122 -9.58 -0.19 5.66
C SER A 122 -10.74 0.44 4.92
N ARG A 123 -11.89 0.48 5.60
CA ARG A 123 -13.10 1.17 5.13
C ARG A 123 -13.66 2.03 6.26
N TYR A 124 -14.06 3.26 5.94
CA TYR A 124 -14.82 4.10 6.88
C TYR A 124 -16.22 3.52 7.12
N LEU A 125 -16.61 3.46 8.39
CA LEU A 125 -17.89 2.90 8.84
C LEU A 125 -19.08 3.86 8.61
N GLU A 126 -18.79 5.15 8.54
CA GLU A 126 -19.73 6.21 8.18
C GLU A 126 -19.11 6.98 7.00
N ALA A 127 -19.93 7.42 6.04
CA ALA A 127 -19.43 8.28 4.98
C ALA A 127 -18.82 9.52 5.64
N ALA A 128 -17.52 9.76 5.43
CA ALA A 128 -16.90 11.01 5.87
C ALA A 128 -17.75 12.16 5.31
N PRO A 129 -18.18 13.13 6.13
CA PRO A 129 -18.92 14.28 5.61
C PRO A 129 -18.06 14.95 4.52
N GLU A 130 -18.71 15.26 3.38
CA GLU A 130 -18.10 15.91 2.22
C GLU A 130 -17.35 17.20 2.57
#